data_AF-A0A101GEC6-F1
#
_entry.id   AF-A0A101GEC6-F1
#
_cell.length_a   1.000
_cell.length_b   1.000
_cell.length_c   1.000
_cell.angle_alpha   90.00
_cell.angle_beta   90.00
_cell.angle_gamma   90.00
#
_symmetry.space_group_name_H-M   'P 1'
#
loop_
_entity.id
_entity.type
_entity.pdbx_description
1 polymer ?
#
loop_
_entity_poly.entity_id
_entity_poly.type
_entity_poly.pdbx_seq_one_letter_code
_entity_poly.pdbx_strand_id
1 'polypeptide(L)'
;MKYIFLMIASLFVSYPVLGQEKESVDKEPKRFEYYFNSGFGYYFPLNNNAFFGDRGASYSFNIQINYKCNYFIQGYFDMSTINYKRDKIVVNGVVSSLDYKLNANNIGLDFGYTLPVKKFSPYMYVGAGVTFMDAPFIKSGTDSGEIIFGT
;
A
#
# COMPACT_ATOMS: atom_id res chain seq x y z
N MET A 1 -7.40 -21.61 3.66
CA MET A 1 -6.47 -21.23 2.55
C MET A 1 -7.01 -21.55 1.16
N LYS A 2 -7.69 -22.68 0.90
CA LYS A 2 -8.23 -23.04 -0.44
C LYS A 2 -9.12 -21.97 -1.09
N TYR A 3 -9.93 -21.26 -0.32
CA TYR A 3 -10.87 -20.25 -0.86
C TYR A 3 -10.22 -18.91 -1.23
N ILE A 4 -9.04 -18.59 -0.67
CA ILE A 4 -8.32 -17.34 -1.00
C ILE A 4 -7.74 -17.42 -2.42
N PHE A 5 -7.20 -18.59 -2.79
CA PHE A 5 -6.68 -18.82 -4.14
C PHE A 5 -7.77 -18.68 -5.22
N LEU A 6 -8.99 -19.12 -4.90
CA LEU A 6 -10.14 -19.04 -5.81
C LEU A 6 -10.62 -17.59 -5.99
N MET A 7 -10.57 -16.78 -4.94
CA MET A 7 -10.90 -15.36 -5.00
C MET A 7 -9.86 -14.55 -5.80
N ILE A 8 -8.57 -14.84 -5.61
CA ILE A 8 -7.49 -14.21 -6.40
C ILE A 8 -7.63 -14.59 -7.88
N ALA A 9 -7.92 -15.85 -8.20
CA ALA A 9 -8.16 -16.29 -9.58
C ALA A 9 -9.36 -15.60 -10.24
N SER A 10 -10.43 -15.30 -9.49
CA SER A 10 -11.61 -14.61 -10.02
C SER A 10 -11.42 -13.10 -10.27
N LEU A 11 -10.42 -12.47 -9.66
CA LEU A 11 -10.08 -11.06 -9.90
C LEU A 11 -9.25 -10.84 -11.16
N PHE A 12 -8.72 -11.91 -11.77
CA PHE A 12 -7.98 -11.88 -13.04
C PHE A 12 -8.85 -12.31 -14.24
N VAL A 13 -10.14 -11.92 -14.27
CA VAL A 13 -10.88 -11.89 -15.54
C VAL A 13 -10.37 -10.69 -16.34
N SER A 14 -9.18 -10.86 -16.90
CA SER A 14 -8.62 -9.95 -17.91
C SER A 14 -9.44 -10.12 -19.17
N TYR A 15 -10.30 -9.15 -19.48
CA TYR A 15 -10.79 -8.99 -20.84
C TYR A 15 -9.57 -8.74 -21.74
N PRO A 16 -9.41 -9.48 -22.86
CA PRO A 16 -8.42 -9.12 -23.85
C PRO A 16 -8.90 -7.80 -24.47
N VAL A 17 -8.40 -6.68 -23.95
CA VAL A 17 -8.41 -5.43 -24.71
C VAL A 17 -7.55 -5.73 -25.93
N LEU A 18 -8.16 -5.75 -27.11
CA LEU A 18 -7.42 -5.62 -28.37
C LEU A 18 -6.69 -4.29 -28.28
N GLY A 19 -5.45 -4.33 -27.79
CA GLY A 19 -4.52 -3.22 -27.87
C GLY A 19 -4.42 -2.84 -29.34
N GLN A 20 -4.66 -1.56 -29.61
CA GLN A 20 -4.61 -0.98 -30.94
C GLN A 20 -3.38 -1.48 -31.71
N GLU A 21 -3.65 -1.80 -32.97
CA GLU A 21 -2.70 -2.19 -34.00
C GLU A 21 -1.39 -1.42 -33.88
N LYS A 22 -0.29 -2.17 -33.73
CA LYS A 22 1.07 -1.62 -33.82
C LYS A 22 1.26 -1.12 -35.24
N GLU A 23 1.16 0.19 -35.42
CA GLU A 23 1.81 0.86 -36.53
C GLU A 23 3.29 0.47 -36.48
N SER A 24 3.75 -0.30 -37.46
CA SER A 24 5.15 -0.68 -37.64
C SER A 24 5.92 0.54 -38.16
N VAL A 25 6.08 1.53 -37.31
CA VAL A 25 7.08 2.56 -37.51
C VAL A 25 8.26 2.14 -36.63
N ASP A 26 9.41 1.90 -37.25
CA ASP A 26 10.72 1.80 -36.60
C ASP A 26 11.04 3.13 -35.89
N LYS A 27 10.26 3.47 -34.87
CA LYS A 27 10.57 4.56 -33.94
C LYS A 27 11.62 3.99 -33.01
N GLU A 28 12.80 4.60 -33.02
CA GLU A 28 13.78 4.38 -31.96
C GLU A 28 13.05 4.40 -30.61
N PRO A 29 13.32 3.42 -29.72
CA PRO A 29 12.62 3.33 -28.45
C PRO A 29 12.77 4.66 -27.70
N LYS A 30 11.64 5.27 -27.34
CA LYS A 30 11.63 6.53 -26.59
C LYS A 30 12.51 6.36 -25.36
N ARG A 31 13.52 7.23 -25.25
CA ARG A 31 14.52 7.14 -24.17
C ARG A 31 13.88 7.27 -22.78
N PHE A 32 12.81 8.07 -22.69
CA PHE A 32 12.03 8.28 -21.47
C PHE A 32 10.53 8.15 -21.75
N GLU A 33 9.82 7.54 -20.81
CA GLU A 33 8.37 7.46 -20.78
C GLU A 33 7.87 7.79 -19.37
N TYR A 34 6.73 8.46 -19.26
CA TYR A 34 6.18 8.94 -18.00
C TYR A 34 4.80 8.34 -17.80
N TYR A 35 4.56 7.83 -16.59
CA TYR A 35 3.31 7.21 -16.20
C TYR A 35 2.81 7.82 -14.90
N PHE A 36 1.50 8.00 -14.85
CA PHE A 36 0.76 8.37 -13.66
C PHE A 36 -0.25 7.26 -13.43
N ASN A 37 -0.05 6.47 -12.37
CA ASN A 37 -0.98 5.40 -12.06
C ASN A 37 -1.56 5.59 -10.66
N SER A 38 -2.74 5.02 -10.48
CA SER A 38 -3.37 4.91 -9.19
C SER A 38 -3.95 3.52 -9.04
N GLY A 39 -4.10 3.09 -7.80
CA GLY A 39 -4.66 1.80 -7.46
C GLY A 39 -5.51 1.89 -6.22
N PHE A 40 -6.52 1.02 -6.16
CA PHE A 40 -7.19 0.68 -4.91
C PHE A 40 -6.88 -0.79 -4.63
N GLY A 41 -6.80 -1.15 -3.37
CA GLY A 41 -6.39 -2.46 -2.95
C GLY A 41 -6.81 -2.74 -1.51
N TYR A 42 -6.33 -3.86 -1.02
CA TYR A 42 -6.65 -4.34 0.30
C TYR A 42 -5.36 -4.72 1.02
N TYR A 43 -5.11 -4.06 2.14
CA TYR A 43 -4.00 -4.36 3.03
C TYR A 43 -4.33 -5.64 3.80
N PHE A 44 -3.44 -6.62 3.73
CA PHE A 44 -3.54 -7.89 4.45
C PHE A 44 -2.23 -8.16 5.20
N PRO A 45 -2.17 -7.95 6.53
CA PRO A 45 -0.96 -8.23 7.29
C PRO A 45 -0.69 -9.74 7.35
N LEU A 46 0.54 -10.16 7.02
CA LEU A 46 0.97 -11.57 7.12
C LEU A 46 1.33 -11.98 8.55
N ASN A 47 1.65 -11.02 9.41
CA ASN A 47 1.91 -11.24 10.82
C ASN A 47 1.05 -10.27 11.64
N ASN A 48 0.21 -10.80 12.53
CA ASN A 48 -0.58 -9.99 13.45
C ASN A 48 0.34 -9.57 14.60
N ASN A 49 0.89 -8.36 14.53
CA ASN A 49 1.53 -7.74 15.68
C ASN A 49 0.46 -7.46 16.76
N ALA A 50 0.86 -7.48 18.03
CA ALA A 50 -0.06 -7.29 19.17
C ALA A 50 -0.85 -5.96 19.16
N PHE A 51 -0.43 -4.98 18.34
CA PHE A 51 -1.01 -3.64 18.26
C PHE A 51 -1.68 -3.32 16.91
N PHE A 52 -1.21 -3.96 15.84
CA PHE A 52 -1.68 -3.69 14.47
C PHE A 52 -2.55 -4.88 14.06
N GLY A 53 -3.86 -4.66 14.16
CA GLY A 53 -4.88 -5.64 13.88
C GLY A 53 -5.48 -5.45 12.51
N ASP A 54 -5.58 -6.56 11.79
CA ASP A 54 -6.50 -6.81 10.70
C ASP A 54 -6.51 -5.86 9.49
N ARG A 55 -7.09 -6.41 8.44
CA ARG A 55 -7.07 -5.92 7.06
C ARG A 55 -7.86 -4.64 6.84
N GLY A 56 -7.55 -3.92 5.76
CA GLY A 56 -8.18 -2.65 5.46
C GLY A 56 -7.98 -2.19 4.02
N ALA A 57 -8.60 -1.06 3.67
CA ALA A 57 -8.47 -0.51 2.34
C ALA A 57 -7.08 0.10 2.15
N SER A 58 -6.55 -0.02 0.94
CA SER A 58 -5.33 0.66 0.53
C SER A 58 -5.59 1.42 -0.76
N TYR A 59 -5.03 2.60 -0.86
CA TYR A 59 -4.99 3.43 -2.05
C TYR A 59 -3.54 3.68 -2.38
N SER A 60 -3.20 3.66 -3.66
CA SER A 60 -1.87 3.96 -4.15
C SER A 60 -1.96 5.01 -5.23
N PHE A 61 -1.04 5.95 -5.20
CA PHE A 61 -0.80 6.89 -6.27
C PHE A 61 0.69 6.87 -6.58
N ASN A 62 1.04 6.80 -7.86
CA ASN A 62 2.44 6.70 -8.25
C ASN A 62 2.74 7.46 -9.54
N ILE A 63 3.96 7.99 -9.57
CA ILE A 63 4.55 8.69 -10.70
C ILE A 63 5.79 7.89 -11.09
N GLN A 64 5.79 7.35 -12.29
CA GLN A 64 6.85 6.46 -12.77
C GLN A 64 7.50 7.03 -14.03
N ILE A 65 8.83 6.94 -14.07
CA ILE A 65 9.66 7.33 -15.21
C ILE A 65 10.39 6.09 -15.70
N ASN A 66 10.09 5.64 -16.91
CA ASN A 66 10.80 4.54 -17.55
C ASN A 66 11.97 5.07 -18.36
N TYR A 67 13.08 4.33 -18.34
CA TYR A 67 14.27 4.57 -19.13
C TYR A 67 14.59 3.35 -20.01
N LYS A 68 14.73 3.59 -21.33
CA LYS A 68 15.07 2.56 -22.34
C LYS A 68 14.21 1.29 -22.22
N CYS A 69 12.91 1.46 -21.97
CA CYS A 69 11.88 0.41 -21.87
C CYS A 69 12.03 -0.63 -20.75
N ASN A 70 13.20 -0.74 -20.10
CA ASN A 70 13.49 -1.82 -19.17
C ASN A 70 13.79 -1.33 -17.75
N TYR A 71 14.19 -0.09 -17.54
CA TYR A 71 14.43 0.44 -16.20
C TYR A 71 13.34 1.42 -15.85
N PHE A 72 12.96 1.51 -14.58
CA PHE A 72 12.08 2.55 -14.12
C PHE A 72 12.44 3.04 -12.73
N ILE A 73 12.10 4.29 -12.47
CA ILE A 73 12.07 4.88 -11.14
C ILE A 73 10.64 5.32 -10.86
N GLN A 74 10.14 5.06 -9.66
CA GLN A 74 8.75 5.32 -9.30
C GLN A 74 8.69 5.99 -7.93
N GLY A 75 8.13 7.19 -7.87
CA GLY A 75 7.70 7.78 -6.62
C GLY A 75 6.28 7.32 -6.30
N TYR A 76 6.03 6.90 -5.06
CA TYR A 76 4.70 6.47 -4.62
C TYR A 76 4.22 7.26 -3.40
N PHE A 77 2.90 7.43 -3.34
CA PHE A 77 2.13 8.08 -2.30
C PHE A 77 0.93 7.18 -2.01
N ASP A 78 1.05 6.33 -1.01
CA ASP A 78 0.04 5.35 -0.68
C ASP A 78 -0.65 5.72 0.63
N MET A 79 -1.92 5.36 0.75
CA MET A 79 -2.68 5.49 1.99
C MET A 79 -3.32 4.15 2.31
N SER A 80 -3.09 3.62 3.50
CA SER A 80 -3.72 2.39 3.96
C SER A 80 -4.47 2.66 5.26
N THR A 81 -5.73 2.22 5.35
CA THR A 81 -6.45 2.19 6.62
C THR A 81 -6.13 0.88 7.33
N ILE A 82 -5.59 0.96 8.54
CA ILE A 82 -5.17 -0.19 9.35
C ILE A 82 -5.96 -0.15 10.65
N ASN A 83 -6.43 -1.29 11.17
CA ASN A 83 -7.01 -1.27 12.52
C ASN A 83 -5.89 -1.35 13.56
N TYR A 84 -6.01 -0.49 14.57
CA TYR A 84 -5.19 -0.49 15.77
C TYR A 84 -6.02 -1.09 16.89
N LYS A 85 -5.53 -2.16 17.50
CA LYS A 85 -6.18 -2.76 18.66
C LYS A 85 -5.19 -2.92 19.79
N ARG A 86 -5.55 -2.46 20.97
CA ARG A 86 -4.76 -2.64 22.18
C ARG A 86 -5.69 -2.92 23.36
N ASP A 87 -5.62 -4.15 23.85
CA ASP A 87 -6.45 -4.60 24.97
C ASP A 87 -5.75 -4.41 26.32
N LYS A 88 -6.56 -4.26 27.37
CA LYS A 88 -6.13 -4.28 28.78
C LYS A 88 -5.09 -3.21 29.12
N ILE A 89 -5.32 -1.98 28.68
CA ILE A 89 -4.57 -0.81 29.12
C ILE A 89 -5.14 -0.41 30.49
N VAL A 90 -4.31 -0.38 31.54
CA VAL A 90 -4.74 0.08 32.87
C VAL A 90 -4.30 1.52 33.06
N VAL A 91 -5.25 2.44 33.18
CA VAL A 91 -5.01 3.88 33.43
C VAL A 91 -5.82 4.31 34.64
N ASN A 92 -5.17 4.83 35.68
CA ASN A 92 -5.81 5.22 36.94
C ASN A 92 -6.69 4.10 37.55
N GLY A 93 -6.28 2.83 37.42
CA GLY A 93 -7.03 1.67 37.93
C GLY A 93 -8.22 1.23 37.07
N VAL A 94 -8.51 1.95 35.97
CA VAL A 94 -9.54 1.57 34.99
C VAL A 94 -8.91 0.70 33.92
N VAL A 95 -9.50 -0.46 33.66
CA VAL A 95 -9.13 -1.32 32.54
C VAL A 95 -9.84 -0.80 31.28
N SER A 96 -9.06 -0.48 30.25
CA SER A 96 -9.54 0.04 28.98
C SER A 96 -9.01 -0.77 27.80
N SER A 97 -9.77 -0.78 26.70
CA SER A 97 -9.35 -1.32 25.41
C SER A 97 -9.47 -0.21 24.36
N LEU A 98 -8.54 -0.23 23.41
CA LEU A 98 -8.49 0.70 22.28
C LEU A 98 -8.77 -0.09 21.00
N ASP A 99 -9.81 0.29 20.27
CA ASP A 99 -10.12 -0.23 18.94
C ASP A 99 -10.34 0.96 18.01
N TYR A 100 -9.39 1.21 17.12
CA TYR A 100 -9.32 2.44 16.33
C TYR A 100 -8.88 2.15 14.90
N LYS A 101 -9.35 2.93 13.94
CA LYS A 101 -8.90 2.85 12.55
C LYS A 101 -7.90 3.95 12.28
N LEU A 102 -6.64 3.59 12.09
CA LEU A 102 -5.58 4.54 11.76
C LEU A 102 -5.42 4.63 10.24
N ASN A 103 -5.08 5.82 9.75
CA ASN A 103 -4.65 6.02 8.37
C ASN A 103 -3.12 6.08 8.36
N ALA A 104 -2.51 5.14 7.67
CA ALA A 104 -1.08 5.12 7.41
C ALA A 104 -0.83 5.71 6.03
N ASN A 105 -0.12 6.84 5.98
CA ASN A 105 0.31 7.47 4.74
C ASN A 105 1.76 7.07 4.47
N ASN A 106 2.02 6.50 3.30
CA ASN A 106 3.34 6.04 2.90
C ASN A 106 3.82 6.89 1.73
N ILE A 107 5.07 7.35 1.80
CA ILE A 107 5.74 7.97 0.67
C ILE A 107 7.07 7.26 0.47
N GLY A 108 7.43 7.00 -0.78
CA GLY A 108 8.70 6.37 -1.06
C GLY A 108 9.10 6.41 -2.51
N LEU A 109 10.21 5.74 -2.76
CA LEU A 109 10.87 5.70 -4.04
C LEU A 109 11.30 4.26 -4.34
N ASP A 110 10.86 3.77 -5.48
CA ASP A 110 11.19 2.47 -6.02
C ASP A 110 12.07 2.60 -7.25
N PHE A 111 12.99 1.65 -7.41
CA PHE A 111 13.78 1.41 -8.61
C PHE A 111 13.46 0.02 -9.12
N GLY A 112 13.14 -0.10 -10.40
CA GLY A 112 12.74 -1.38 -10.95
C GLY A 112 13.25 -1.65 -12.35
N TYR A 113 13.05 -2.90 -12.73
CA TYR A 113 13.42 -3.45 -14.01
C TYR A 113 12.26 -4.26 -14.60
N THR A 114 11.88 -3.92 -15.82
CA THR A 114 10.90 -4.64 -16.63
C THR A 114 11.63 -5.62 -17.54
N LEU A 115 11.27 -6.90 -17.44
CA LEU A 115 11.81 -7.97 -18.27
C LEU A 115 11.24 -7.84 -19.71
N PRO A 116 12.08 -7.95 -20.75
CA PRO A 116 11.67 -7.79 -22.13
C PRO A 116 10.98 -9.06 -22.66
N VAL A 117 9.77 -9.35 -22.17
CA VAL A 117 8.94 -10.44 -22.66
C VAL A 117 7.84 -9.86 -23.56
N LYS A 118 7.64 -10.45 -24.75
CA LYS A 118 6.88 -9.80 -25.85
C LYS A 118 5.41 -9.48 -25.53
N LYS A 119 4.68 -10.41 -24.90
CA LYS A 119 3.22 -10.31 -24.67
C LYS A 119 2.84 -10.07 -23.21
N PHE A 120 3.82 -10.10 -22.33
CA PHE A 120 3.68 -9.98 -20.89
C PHE A 120 4.91 -9.21 -20.43
N SER A 121 4.74 -8.21 -19.57
CA SER A 121 5.85 -7.36 -19.12
C SER A 121 6.05 -7.59 -17.62
N PRO A 122 6.65 -8.73 -17.20
CA PRO A 122 6.95 -8.92 -15.80
C PRO A 122 8.00 -7.90 -15.37
N TYR A 123 7.87 -7.41 -14.14
CA TYR A 123 8.80 -6.45 -13.59
C TYR A 123 9.13 -6.81 -12.14
N MET A 124 10.28 -6.34 -11.69
CA MET A 124 10.72 -6.42 -10.31
C MET A 124 11.22 -5.05 -9.88
N TYR A 125 11.07 -4.73 -8.61
CA TYR A 125 11.55 -3.46 -8.07
C TYR A 125 12.00 -3.63 -6.63
N VAL A 126 12.83 -2.69 -6.20
CA VAL A 126 13.25 -2.51 -4.82
C VAL A 126 13.17 -1.04 -4.51
N GLY A 127 12.75 -0.72 -3.30
CA GLY A 127 12.63 0.66 -2.89
C GLY A 127 12.59 0.81 -1.39
N ALA A 128 12.51 2.07 -0.99
CA ALA A 128 12.38 2.44 0.40
C ALA A 128 11.39 3.59 0.51
N GLY A 129 10.68 3.62 1.63
CA GLY A 129 9.76 4.68 1.95
C GLY A 129 9.61 4.84 3.44
N VAL A 130 8.91 5.91 3.79
CA VAL A 130 8.56 6.25 5.16
C VAL A 130 7.05 6.21 5.31
N THR A 131 6.61 5.72 6.46
CA THR A 131 5.19 5.64 6.83
C THR A 131 4.92 6.61 7.96
N PHE A 132 3.88 7.43 7.79
CA PHE A 132 3.36 8.34 8.80
C PHE A 132 2.02 7.80 9.30
N MET A 133 1.87 7.72 10.62
CA MET A 133 0.64 7.30 11.27
C MET A 133 0.48 8.01 12.61
N ASP A 134 -0.72 8.48 12.91
CA ASP A 134 -1.08 9.03 14.22
C ASP A 134 -1.61 7.89 15.08
N ALA A 135 -0.76 7.41 15.98
CA ALA A 135 -1.07 6.26 16.83
C ALA A 135 -1.89 6.71 18.04
N PRO A 136 -3.09 6.13 18.26
CA PRO A 136 -3.93 6.56 19.37
C PRO A 136 -3.30 6.22 20.72
N PHE A 137 -3.53 7.09 21.71
CA PHE A 137 -3.03 6.91 23.07
C PHE A 137 -4.10 7.15 24.13
N ILE A 138 -3.90 6.52 25.30
CA ILE A 138 -4.65 6.75 26.54
C ILE A 138 -3.62 7.06 27.62
N LYS A 139 -3.78 8.18 28.34
CA LYS A 139 -2.90 8.57 29.45
C LYS A 139 -3.69 9.19 30.60
N SER A 140 -3.11 9.18 31.79
CA SER A 140 -3.64 9.95 32.92
C SER A 140 -3.49 11.45 32.66
N GLY A 141 -4.51 12.22 33.01
CA GLY A 141 -4.46 13.68 32.97
C GLY A 141 -3.82 14.29 34.21
N THR A 142 -3.83 15.63 34.27
CA THR A 142 -3.27 16.40 35.38
C THR A 142 -4.21 16.44 36.58
N ASP A 143 -5.52 16.35 36.35
CA ASP A 143 -6.52 16.33 37.42
C ASP A 143 -6.75 14.91 37.96
N SER A 144 -7.12 14.82 39.24
CA SER A 144 -7.39 13.52 39.88
C SER A 144 -8.54 12.80 39.18
N GLY A 145 -8.25 11.63 38.61
CA GLY A 145 -9.23 10.82 37.89
C GLY A 145 -9.40 11.18 36.41
N GLU A 146 -8.67 12.16 35.91
CA GLU A 146 -8.69 12.54 34.49
C GLU A 146 -8.02 11.46 33.62
N ILE A 147 -8.66 11.08 32.52
CA ILE A 147 -8.13 10.19 31.49
C ILE A 147 -8.23 10.91 30.15
N ILE A 148 -7.10 11.04 29.47
CA ILE A 148 -6.98 11.73 28.19
C ILE A 148 -6.89 10.68 27.08
N PHE A 149 -7.73 10.86 26.06
CA PHE A 149 -7.71 10.11 24.81
C PHE A 149 -7.22 11.02 23.70
N GLY A 150 -6.35 10.51 22.83
CA GLY A 150 -5.85 11.28 21.69
C GLY A 150 -5.28 10.40 20.59
N THR A 151 -4.77 11.07 19.57
CA THR A 151 -4.08 10.54 18.39
C THR A 151 -2.84 11.37 18.15
#